data_AF-A0A4Q7IJK8-F1
#
_entry.id   AF-A0A4Q7IJK8-F1
#
_cell.length_a   1.000
_cell.length_b   1.000
_cell.length_c   1.000
_cell.angle_alpha   90.00
_cell.angle_beta   90.00
_cell.angle_gamma   90.00
#
_symmetry.space_group_name_H-M   'P 1'
#
loop_
_entity.id
_entity.type
_entity.pdbx_description
1 polymer ?
#
loop_
_entity_poly.entity_id
_entity_poly.type
_entity_poly.pdbx_seq_one_letter_code
_entity_poly.pdbx_strand_id
1 'polypeptide(L)'
;MKSNHIKGFTLLEMLIVVAIAGILASVAYPQYTEYVIRAARSDAMVLLLDAANKQEQYYADNRSYAGDLSLINIPSTSENGYFNITVEVPDAGTSFTLTATAAAGAVAGDTACTTFTITDTGIKGSTGTSEPDDCWER
;
A
#
# COMPACT_ATOMS: atom_id res chain seq x y z
N MET A 1 46.21 -42.91 -14.18
CA MET A 1 45.44 -41.71 -13.76
C MET A 1 43.98 -41.95 -14.14
N LYS A 2 43.07 -42.14 -13.17
CA LYS A 2 41.64 -42.29 -13.45
C LYS A 2 41.10 -40.92 -13.88
N SER A 3 40.70 -40.81 -15.14
CA SER A 3 39.98 -39.64 -15.65
C SER A 3 38.57 -39.66 -15.08
N ASN A 4 38.25 -38.70 -14.21
CA ASN A 4 36.89 -38.49 -13.74
C ASN A 4 36.10 -37.83 -14.88
N HIS A 5 35.22 -38.59 -15.54
CA HIS A 5 34.23 -38.02 -16.43
C HIS A 5 33.24 -37.17 -15.62
N ILE A 6 33.30 -35.85 -15.82
CA ILE A 6 32.30 -34.92 -15.30
C ILE A 6 31.00 -35.23 -16.05
N LYS A 7 30.00 -35.74 -15.34
CA LYS A 7 28.65 -35.95 -15.88
C LYS A 7 27.99 -34.57 -16.04
N GLY A 8 27.65 -34.20 -17.26
CA GLY A 8 26.86 -33.00 -17.56
C GLY A 8 25.36 -33.29 -17.63
N PHE A 9 24.55 -32.26 -17.46
CA PHE A 9 23.10 -32.32 -17.69
C PHE A 9 22.79 -32.46 -19.19
N THR A 10 21.75 -33.21 -19.51
CA THR A 10 21.23 -33.31 -20.88
C THR A 10 20.35 -32.10 -21.21
N LEU A 11 20.23 -31.78 -22.50
CA LEU A 11 19.31 -30.75 -22.98
C LEU A 11 17.85 -31.07 -22.62
N LEU A 12 17.49 -32.35 -22.60
CA LEU A 12 16.14 -32.80 -22.23
C LEU A 12 15.84 -32.50 -20.76
N GLU A 13 16.78 -32.77 -19.86
CA GLU A 13 16.64 -32.47 -18.42
C GLU A 13 16.46 -30.96 -18.20
N MET A 14 17.26 -30.13 -18.87
CA MET A 14 17.12 -28.67 -18.77
C MET A 14 15.76 -28.18 -19.31
N LEU A 15 15.24 -28.77 -20.38
CA LEU A 15 13.94 -28.39 -20.94
C LEU A 15 12.79 -28.71 -19.95
N ILE A 16 12.83 -29.87 -19.30
CA ILE A 16 11.83 -30.25 -18.28
C ILE A 16 11.91 -29.31 -17.08
N VAL A 17 13.12 -28.99 -16.60
CA VAL A 17 13.32 -28.06 -15.47
C VAL A 17 12.74 -26.68 -15.79
N VAL A 18 13.01 -26.13 -16.97
CA VAL A 18 12.47 -24.82 -17.39
C VAL A 18 10.95 -24.87 -17.53
N ALA A 19 10.40 -25.98 -18.06
CA ALA A 19 8.95 -26.15 -18.17
C ALA A 19 8.27 -26.14 -16.79
N ILE A 20 8.81 -26.87 -15.81
CA ILE A 20 8.28 -26.89 -14.43
C ILE A 20 8.44 -25.51 -13.79
N ALA A 21 9.60 -24.87 -13.93
CA ALA A 21 9.85 -23.54 -13.38
C ALA A 21 8.87 -22.49 -13.95
N GLY A 22 8.55 -22.56 -15.24
CA GLY A 22 7.56 -21.68 -15.88
C GLY A 22 6.15 -21.86 -15.31
N ILE A 23 5.73 -23.09 -15.03
CA ILE A 23 4.42 -23.38 -14.40
C ILE A 23 4.38 -22.84 -12.97
N LEU A 24 5.46 -23.00 -12.20
CA LEU A 24 5.53 -22.46 -10.84
C LEU A 24 5.54 -20.93 -10.83
N ALA A 25 6.30 -20.31 -11.74
CA ALA A 25 6.40 -18.85 -11.83
C ALA A 25 5.06 -18.19 -12.18
N SER A 26 4.24 -18.80 -13.03
CA SER A 26 2.94 -18.22 -13.43
C SER A 26 1.93 -18.14 -12.28
N VAL A 27 2.06 -18.97 -11.24
CA VAL A 27 1.21 -18.94 -10.05
C VAL A 27 1.88 -18.14 -8.93
N ALA A 28 3.17 -18.37 -8.69
CA ALA A 28 3.88 -17.74 -7.58
C ALA A 28 4.04 -16.23 -7.76
N TYR A 29 4.28 -15.75 -8.99
CA TYR A 29 4.48 -14.33 -9.25
C TYR A 29 3.25 -13.46 -8.92
N PRO A 30 2.04 -13.72 -9.48
CA PRO A 30 0.86 -12.91 -9.14
C PRO A 30 0.49 -13.01 -7.65
N GLN A 31 0.68 -14.16 -7.02
CA GLN A 31 0.42 -14.29 -5.58
C GLN A 31 1.36 -13.43 -4.73
N TYR A 32 2.65 -13.38 -5.10
CA TYR A 32 3.61 -12.52 -4.42
C TYR A 32 3.29 -11.04 -4.61
N THR A 33 2.92 -10.62 -5.82
CA THR A 33 2.55 -9.20 -6.06
C THR A 33 1.33 -8.79 -5.25
N GLU A 34 0.30 -9.63 -5.18
CA GLU A 34 -0.89 -9.38 -4.35
C GLU A 34 -0.54 -9.27 -2.86
N TYR A 35 0.37 -10.11 -2.37
CA TYR A 35 0.84 -10.04 -0.98
C TYR A 35 1.53 -8.70 -0.68
N VAL A 36 2.41 -8.24 -1.57
CA VAL A 36 3.10 -6.95 -1.38
C VAL A 36 2.13 -5.78 -1.48
N ILE A 37 1.16 -5.82 -2.41
CA ILE A 37 0.11 -4.80 -2.51
C ILE A 37 -0.69 -4.71 -1.21
N ARG A 38 -1.13 -5.84 -0.66
CA ARG A 38 -1.84 -5.88 0.62
C ARG A 38 -1.05 -5.27 1.76
N ALA A 39 0.24 -5.62 1.87
CA ALA A 39 1.12 -5.04 2.87
C ALA A 39 1.25 -3.52 2.70
N ALA A 40 1.36 -3.04 1.46
CA ALA A 40 1.42 -1.62 1.16
C ALA A 40 0.10 -0.88 1.48
N ARG A 41 -1.07 -1.48 1.21
CA ARG A 41 -2.36 -0.92 1.62
C ARG A 41 -2.47 -0.78 3.13
N SER A 42 -1.98 -1.77 3.88
CA SER A 42 -1.93 -1.67 5.35
C SER A 42 -1.06 -0.51 5.82
N ASP A 43 0.05 -0.19 5.14
CA ASP A 43 0.89 0.97 5.43
C ASP A 43 0.09 2.29 5.26
N ALA A 44 -0.71 2.39 4.20
CA ALA A 44 -1.60 3.54 3.99
C ALA A 44 -2.63 3.70 5.12
N MET A 45 -3.26 2.60 5.54
CA MET A 45 -4.28 2.63 6.60
C MET A 45 -3.68 3.04 7.94
N VAL A 46 -2.50 2.51 8.28
CA VAL A 46 -1.80 2.89 9.52
C VAL A 46 -1.48 4.38 9.52
N LEU A 47 -0.95 4.91 8.41
CA LEU A 47 -0.67 6.34 8.27
C LEU A 47 -1.93 7.21 8.40
N LEU A 48 -3.02 6.82 7.76
CA LEU A 48 -4.29 7.55 7.83
C LEU A 48 -4.88 7.55 9.24
N LEU A 49 -4.84 6.42 9.94
CA LEU A 49 -5.34 6.29 11.30
C LEU A 49 -4.49 7.08 12.30
N ASP A 50 -3.17 7.06 12.17
CA ASP A 50 -2.29 7.89 12.99
C ASP A 50 -2.56 9.38 12.76
N ALA A 51 -2.65 9.80 11.49
CA ALA A 51 -2.98 11.17 11.14
C ALA A 51 -4.35 11.61 11.66
N ALA A 52 -5.39 10.77 11.57
CA ALA A 52 -6.71 11.06 12.13
C ALA A 52 -6.65 11.23 13.64
N ASN A 53 -5.96 10.34 14.37
CA ASN A 53 -5.80 10.47 15.82
C ASN A 53 -5.05 11.75 16.21
N LYS A 54 -4.09 12.19 15.40
CA LYS A 54 -3.36 13.45 15.62
C LYS A 54 -4.20 14.68 15.30
N GLN A 55 -5.09 14.59 14.31
CA GLN A 55 -6.08 15.64 14.04
C GLN A 55 -7.00 15.86 15.25
N GLU A 56 -7.51 14.79 15.86
CA GLU A 56 -8.34 14.87 17.07
C GLU A 56 -7.59 15.50 18.25
N GLN A 57 -6.33 15.11 18.45
CA GLN A 57 -5.47 15.73 19.48
C GLN A 57 -5.28 17.23 19.22
N TYR A 58 -4.98 17.61 17.98
CA TYR A 58 -4.79 19.01 17.61
C TYR A 58 -6.08 19.82 17.77
N TYR A 59 -7.23 19.25 17.42
CA TYR A 59 -8.53 19.90 17.61
C TYR A 59 -8.84 20.14 19.09
N ALA A 60 -8.51 19.19 19.98
CA ALA A 60 -8.71 19.35 21.41
C ALA A 60 -7.98 20.59 21.97
N ASP A 61 -6.79 20.88 21.45
CA ASP A 61 -5.96 22.01 21.88
C ASP A 61 -6.32 23.33 21.16
N ASN A 62 -6.66 23.26 19.86
CA ASN A 62 -6.75 24.44 18.99
C ASN A 62 -8.18 24.78 18.55
N ARG A 63 -9.16 23.91 18.83
CA ARG A 63 -10.57 24.02 18.41
C ARG A 63 -10.77 24.10 16.90
N SER A 64 -9.80 23.62 16.14
CA SER A 64 -9.76 23.57 14.68
C SER A 64 -8.80 22.47 14.27
N TYR A 65 -9.11 21.75 13.20
CA TYR A 65 -8.22 20.74 12.63
C TYR A 65 -7.02 21.39 11.93
N ALA A 66 -5.91 20.66 11.88
CA ALA A 66 -4.69 21.12 11.25
C ALA A 66 -4.78 21.02 9.72
N GLY A 67 -4.74 22.17 9.04
CA GLY A 67 -4.69 22.25 7.58
C GLY A 67 -3.34 21.85 6.98
N ASP A 68 -2.34 21.54 7.80
CA ASP A 68 -1.00 21.12 7.38
C ASP A 68 -0.52 19.96 8.26
N LEU A 69 0.01 18.92 7.63
CA LEU A 69 0.50 17.71 8.31
C LEU A 69 1.70 17.98 9.25
N SER A 70 2.48 19.02 8.97
CA SER A 70 3.62 19.41 9.81
C SER A 70 3.18 19.88 11.20
N LEU A 71 2.00 20.47 11.33
CA LEU A 71 1.44 20.92 12.62
C LEU A 71 1.10 19.75 13.55
N ILE A 72 0.85 18.58 12.97
CA ILE A 72 0.52 17.34 13.68
C ILE A 72 1.67 16.32 13.69
N ASN A 73 2.85 16.72 13.18
CA ASN A 73 4.05 15.89 13.08
C ASN A 73 3.83 14.58 12.30
N ILE A 74 2.99 14.62 11.26
CA ILE A 74 2.77 13.49 10.36
C ILE A 74 3.66 13.64 9.12
N PRO A 75 4.43 12.61 8.73
CA PRO A 75 5.17 12.65 7.48
C PRO A 75 4.21 12.67 6.27
N SER A 76 4.60 13.33 5.19
CA SER A 76 3.80 13.37 3.96
C SER A 76 3.82 12.05 3.18
N THR A 77 4.62 11.08 3.61
CA THR A 77 4.82 9.78 2.96
C THR A 77 4.69 8.66 3.98
N SER A 78 4.18 7.51 3.56
CA SER A 78 4.13 6.30 4.39
C SER A 78 5.53 5.78 4.72
N GLU A 79 5.64 4.92 5.72
CA GLU A 79 6.94 4.45 6.23
C GLU A 79 7.75 3.75 5.13
N ASN A 80 7.09 2.96 4.29
CA ASN A 80 7.72 2.25 3.18
C ASN A 80 7.71 3.05 1.86
N GLY A 81 7.21 4.29 1.87
CA GLY A 81 7.18 5.17 0.70
C GLY A 81 6.18 4.76 -0.38
N TYR A 82 5.21 3.90 -0.07
CA TYR A 82 4.20 3.45 -1.03
C TYR A 82 3.09 4.48 -1.24
N PHE A 83 2.76 5.26 -0.22
CA PHE A 83 1.67 6.25 -0.29
C PHE A 83 2.14 7.64 0.13
N ASN A 84 1.53 8.65 -0.48
CA ASN A 84 1.61 10.04 -0.04
C ASN A 84 0.29 10.43 0.62
N ILE A 85 0.36 11.13 1.74
CA ILE A 85 -0.82 11.62 2.46
C ILE A 85 -1.03 13.11 2.24
N THR A 86 -2.28 13.52 2.06
CA THR A 86 -2.72 14.90 2.03
C THR A 86 -3.87 15.10 3.02
N VAL A 87 -4.03 16.33 3.48
CA VAL A 87 -5.14 16.74 4.35
C VAL A 87 -5.91 17.87 3.67
N GLU A 88 -7.23 17.77 3.69
CA GLU A 88 -8.14 18.85 3.39
C GLU A 88 -8.95 19.18 4.65
N VAL A 89 -9.02 20.46 5.01
CA VAL A 89 -9.75 20.94 6.19
C VAL A 89 -10.73 22.02 5.74
N PRO A 90 -11.97 21.65 5.39
CA PRO A 90 -13.01 22.60 5.03
C PRO A 90 -13.71 23.19 6.28
N ASP A 91 -14.82 23.90 6.05
CA ASP A 91 -15.74 24.38 7.10
C ASP A 91 -15.07 25.19 8.23
N ALA A 92 -14.08 26.01 7.86
CA ALA A 92 -13.31 26.83 8.80
C ALA A 92 -12.62 26.02 9.92
N GLY A 93 -12.25 24.76 9.67
CA GLY A 93 -11.50 23.95 10.62
C GLY A 93 -12.30 22.89 11.36
N THR A 94 -13.59 22.70 11.05
CA THR A 94 -14.46 21.79 11.83
C THR A 94 -14.63 20.41 11.24
N SER A 95 -14.11 20.17 10.04
CA SER A 95 -14.12 18.88 9.36
C SER A 95 -12.76 18.62 8.73
N PHE A 96 -12.42 17.35 8.51
CA PHE A 96 -11.23 17.01 7.74
C PHE A 96 -11.48 15.83 6.83
N THR A 97 -10.72 15.77 5.74
CA THR A 97 -10.57 14.56 4.92
C THR A 97 -9.09 14.31 4.71
N LEU A 98 -8.62 13.16 5.19
CA LEU A 98 -7.27 12.68 4.92
C LEU A 98 -7.32 11.75 3.72
N THR A 99 -6.38 11.92 2.80
CA THR A 99 -6.29 11.10 1.58
C THR A 99 -4.89 10.54 1.43
N ALA A 100 -4.76 9.21 1.38
CA ALA A 100 -3.53 8.52 1.01
C ALA A 100 -3.61 8.10 -0.46
N THR A 101 -2.68 8.59 -1.28
CA THR A 101 -2.62 8.31 -2.72
C THR A 101 -1.40 7.46 -3.02
N ALA A 102 -1.58 6.42 -3.84
CA ALA A 102 -0.48 5.57 -4.28
C ALA A 102 0.62 6.42 -4.95
N ALA A 103 1.85 6.26 -4.50
CA ALA A 103 2.99 7.06 -4.96
C ALA A 103 3.86 6.29 -5.97
N ALA A 104 4.41 5.14 -5.55
CA ALA A 104 5.33 4.35 -6.35
C ALA A 104 5.42 2.89 -5.86
N GLY A 105 6.11 2.05 -6.63
CA GLY A 105 6.40 0.67 -6.25
C GLY A 105 5.23 -0.29 -6.51
N ALA A 106 5.01 -1.22 -5.58
CA ALA A 106 4.02 -2.30 -5.76
C ALA A 106 2.59 -1.79 -5.98
N VAL A 107 2.28 -0.60 -5.46
CA VAL A 107 0.94 0.02 -5.57
C VAL A 107 0.75 0.81 -6.87
N ALA A 108 1.80 1.03 -7.66
CA ALA A 108 1.67 1.70 -8.96
C ALA A 108 0.85 0.86 -9.97
N GLY A 109 0.77 -0.46 -9.77
CA GLY A 109 -0.06 -1.37 -10.57
C GLY A 109 -1.41 -1.70 -9.94
N ASP A 110 -1.70 -1.18 -8.74
CA ASP A 110 -2.95 -1.44 -8.04
C ASP A 110 -4.06 -0.54 -8.58
N THR A 111 -4.85 -1.06 -9.52
CA THR A 111 -6.03 -0.36 -10.05
C THR A 111 -7.28 -0.56 -9.19
N ALA A 112 -7.24 -1.53 -8.26
CA ALA A 112 -8.37 -1.87 -7.41
C ALA A 112 -8.54 -0.83 -6.30
N CYS A 113 -7.45 -0.40 -5.69
CA CYS A 113 -7.45 0.55 -4.57
C CYS A 113 -6.36 1.63 -4.78
N THR A 114 -6.68 2.67 -5.53
CA THR A 114 -5.74 3.73 -5.91
C THR A 114 -5.56 4.79 -4.84
N THR A 115 -6.61 5.07 -4.07
CA THR A 115 -6.56 5.98 -2.93
C THR A 115 -7.35 5.43 -1.75
N PHE A 116 -6.97 5.87 -0.55
CA PHE A 116 -7.66 5.60 0.70
C PHE A 116 -8.00 6.91 1.36
N THR A 117 -9.20 7.04 1.92
CA THR A 117 -9.65 8.25 2.60
C THR A 117 -10.27 7.95 3.96
N ILE A 118 -10.08 8.87 4.91
CA ILE A 118 -10.79 8.85 6.18
C ILE A 118 -11.22 10.29 6.53
N THR A 119 -12.47 10.43 6.98
CA THR A 119 -13.04 11.71 7.43
C THR A 119 -13.00 11.84 8.95
N ASP A 120 -13.29 13.04 9.47
CA ASP A 120 -13.46 13.32 10.90
C ASP A 120 -14.55 12.46 11.58
N THR A 121 -15.54 12.03 10.81
CA THR A 121 -16.61 11.14 11.29
C THR A 121 -16.24 9.65 11.22
N GLY A 122 -15.02 9.32 10.78
CA GLY A 122 -14.53 7.95 10.63
C GLY A 122 -15.07 7.23 9.39
N ILE A 123 -15.66 7.95 8.43
CA ILE A 123 -16.09 7.36 7.15
C ILE A 123 -14.84 7.02 6.35
N LYS A 124 -14.67 5.74 6.07
CA LYS A 124 -13.59 5.19 5.26
C LYS A 124 -14.04 5.11 3.80
N GLY A 125 -13.19 5.59 2.91
CA GLY A 125 -13.43 5.54 1.47
C GLY A 125 -12.20 5.05 0.72
N SER A 126 -12.42 4.62 -0.51
CA SER A 126 -11.34 4.38 -1.46
C SER A 126 -11.78 4.79 -2.85
N THR A 127 -10.81 4.89 -3.76
CA THR A 127 -11.08 4.97 -5.20
C THR A 127 -10.40 3.81 -5.91
N GLY A 128 -10.94 3.43 -7.08
CA GLY A 128 -10.42 2.34 -7.89
C GLY A 128 -11.56 1.50 -8.46
N THR A 129 -11.24 0.29 -8.91
CA THR A 129 -12.24 -0.65 -9.46
C THR A 129 -12.92 -1.52 -8.40
N SER A 130 -12.41 -1.54 -7.16
CA SER A 130 -12.98 -2.29 -6.04
C SER A 130 -13.77 -1.38 -5.11
N GLU A 131 -14.74 -1.97 -4.40
CA GLU A 131 -15.51 -1.26 -3.39
C GLU A 131 -14.65 -0.86 -2.18
N PRO A 132 -15.01 0.22 -1.45
CA PRO A 132 -14.26 0.67 -0.28
C PRO A 132 -14.03 -0.40 0.79
N ASP A 133 -15.03 -1.22 1.08
CA ASP A 133 -14.90 -2.28 2.09
C ASP A 133 -13.83 -3.30 1.69
N ASP A 134 -13.76 -3.67 0.40
CA ASP A 134 -12.74 -4.59 -0.11
C ASP A 134 -11.33 -4.01 0.00
N CYS A 135 -11.19 -2.69 -0.09
CA CYS A 135 -9.91 -2.01 0.05
C CYS A 135 -9.48 -1.91 1.52
N TRP A 136 -10.40 -1.65 2.45
CA TRP A 136 -10.12 -1.41 3.87
C TRP A 136 -10.11 -2.67 4.75
N GLU A 137 -10.74 -3.76 4.32
CA GLU A 137 -10.85 -5.00 5.09
C GLU A 137 -9.85 -6.09 4.67
N ARG A 138 -9.15 -5.92 3.52
CA ARG A 138 -8.28 -6.95 2.94
C ARG A 138 -6.81 -6.60 2.88
#